data_AF-A0AAV8XWF5-F1
#
_entry.id   AF-A0AAV8XWF5-F1
#
_cell.length_a   1.000
_cell.length_b   1.000
_cell.length_c   1.000
_cell.angle_alpha   90.00
_cell.angle_beta   90.00
_cell.angle_gamma   90.00
#
_symmetry.space_group_name_H-M   'P 1'
#
loop_
_entity.id
_entity.type
_entity.pdbx_description
1 polymer ?
#
loop_
_entity_poly.entity_id
_entity_poly.type
_entity_poly.pdbx_seq_one_letter_code
_entity_poly.pdbx_strand_id
1 'polypeptide(L)'
;YDLTNTEKWEHLLVGEPLKWRKEKPKDLGDEEEALEMADEKHLDMPLSWSMRINIPHDDGMKVTFFKRTCVEEFAPYVADDGLLTKVTRFGDFECTDILSVEEKYENRRDKLNRSVHDYQTNMVTDTFNAGREDRVVKIPSSEDIATRVFEIVDREIHLKYHYGKGNVTASTRTFIKPPLAEMGEGMVFKPELTYGYQAEIGAKPPRQLALFLLAHEMAFPKLDVSLFNKEQNLDYRLGMLEKEEQQRMYKEKEVEEEIDYLAPYLARMGHPSVLSYQKALDCKYNCLNDFKKLLVERANQTEQLQAKQNWYALNHDNLLAEEESLYFEEINEMIANLRTLEIRLNRHKDLSPLR
;
A
#
# COMPACT_ATOMS: atom_id res chain seq x y z
N TYR A 1 28.39 -37.96 -11.08
CA TYR A 1 27.09 -38.29 -11.68
C TYR A 1 26.56 -37.04 -12.34
N ASP A 2 26.30 -37.10 -13.65
CA ASP A 2 25.71 -35.98 -14.38
C ASP A 2 24.32 -35.68 -13.80
N LEU A 3 24.19 -34.55 -13.10
CA LEU A 3 22.95 -34.16 -12.44
C LEU A 3 21.89 -33.67 -13.42
N THR A 4 22.26 -33.48 -14.70
CA THR A 4 21.32 -33.07 -15.75
C THR A 4 20.75 -34.24 -16.53
N ASN A 5 21.30 -35.45 -16.36
CA ASN A 5 20.82 -36.67 -17.01
C ASN A 5 19.71 -37.33 -16.19
N THR A 6 18.45 -36.92 -16.39
CA THR A 6 17.26 -37.42 -15.68
C THR A 6 17.01 -38.92 -15.85
N GLU A 7 17.60 -39.58 -16.87
CA GLU A 7 17.52 -41.04 -17.02
C GLU A 7 18.38 -41.78 -15.99
N LYS A 8 19.33 -41.12 -15.32
CA LYS A 8 20.17 -41.74 -14.28
C LYS A 8 19.77 -41.35 -12.85
N TRP A 9 18.69 -40.58 -12.73
CA TRP A 9 18.07 -40.15 -11.49
C TRP A 9 16.96 -41.09 -11.03
N GLU A 10 16.86 -42.26 -11.67
CA GLU A 10 15.93 -43.31 -11.32
C GLU A 10 16.03 -43.55 -9.80
N HIS A 11 14.99 -43.11 -9.08
CA HIS A 11 14.73 -43.39 -7.68
C HIS A 11 15.49 -42.58 -6.61
N LEU A 12 16.14 -41.45 -6.93
CA LEU A 12 16.84 -40.68 -5.88
C LEU A 12 15.94 -39.78 -5.01
N LEU A 13 14.76 -39.39 -5.51
CA LEU A 13 13.79 -38.58 -4.77
C LEU A 13 12.37 -39.10 -5.02
N VAL A 14 11.64 -39.33 -3.93
CA VAL A 14 10.26 -39.79 -3.97
C VAL A 14 9.36 -38.55 -4.01
N GLY A 15 8.66 -38.32 -5.12
CA GLY A 15 7.84 -37.12 -5.35
C GLY A 15 7.71 -36.64 -6.81
N GLU A 16 7.99 -37.50 -7.81
CA GLU A 16 7.90 -37.08 -9.21
C GLU A 16 6.48 -36.61 -9.62
N PRO A 17 6.35 -35.53 -10.41
CA PRO A 17 5.06 -35.11 -10.97
C PRO A 17 4.39 -36.26 -11.72
N LEU A 18 3.08 -36.42 -11.53
CA LEU A 18 2.30 -37.57 -12.05
C LEU A 18 2.53 -37.88 -13.55
N LYS A 19 2.91 -36.86 -14.32
CA LYS A 19 3.15 -36.91 -15.77
C LYS A 19 4.44 -37.65 -16.16
N TRP A 20 5.35 -37.91 -15.22
CA TRP A 20 6.68 -38.48 -15.49
C TRP A 20 6.84 -39.94 -15.03
N ARG A 21 5.85 -40.50 -14.32
CA ARG A 21 5.80 -41.93 -13.97
C ARG A 21 5.56 -42.78 -15.20
N LYS A 22 6.52 -43.64 -15.56
CA LYS A 22 6.30 -44.73 -16.53
C LYS A 22 5.66 -45.90 -15.80
N GLU A 23 4.42 -46.23 -16.14
CA GLU A 23 3.74 -47.43 -15.62
C GLU A 23 4.55 -48.68 -15.99
N LYS A 24 5.11 -49.37 -14.99
CA LYS A 24 5.67 -50.71 -15.21
C LYS A 24 4.53 -51.73 -15.20
N PRO A 25 4.56 -52.77 -16.06
CA PRO A 25 3.57 -53.84 -16.02
C PRO A 25 3.65 -54.55 -14.67
N LYS A 26 2.51 -54.66 -13.97
CA LYS A 26 2.37 -55.40 -12.72
C LYS A 26 2.67 -56.88 -12.93
N ASP A 27 3.84 -57.32 -12.51
CA ASP A 27 4.10 -58.73 -12.28
C ASP A 27 5.17 -58.87 -11.20
N LEU A 28 4.74 -58.90 -9.93
CA LEU A 28 5.34 -59.55 -8.75
C LEU A 28 4.70 -59.01 -7.45
N GLY A 29 3.87 -59.84 -6.81
CA GLY A 29 3.55 -59.84 -5.37
C GLY A 29 3.00 -58.55 -4.72
N ASP A 30 1.68 -58.41 -4.69
CA ASP A 30 0.91 -57.27 -4.14
C ASP A 30 1.24 -56.84 -2.69
N GLU A 31 1.99 -57.60 -1.89
CA GLU A 31 2.28 -57.28 -0.48
C GLU A 31 3.56 -56.44 -0.28
N GLU A 32 4.59 -56.62 -1.11
CA GLU A 32 5.88 -55.92 -0.94
C GLU A 32 5.82 -54.50 -1.56
N GLU A 33 5.11 -54.35 -2.69
CA GLU A 33 4.86 -53.08 -3.36
C GLU A 33 3.94 -52.14 -2.54
N ALA A 34 3.03 -52.70 -1.72
CA ALA A 34 2.17 -51.93 -0.82
C ALA A 34 2.92 -51.34 0.37
N LEU A 35 3.96 -52.04 0.86
CA LEU A 35 4.85 -51.57 1.92
C LEU A 35 5.81 -50.49 1.40
N GLU A 36 6.40 -50.68 0.21
CA GLU A 36 7.22 -49.66 -0.45
C GLU A 36 6.40 -48.40 -0.79
N MET A 37 5.19 -48.54 -1.37
CA MET A 37 4.29 -47.40 -1.56
C MET A 37 3.89 -46.73 -0.26
N ALA A 38 3.84 -47.46 0.87
CA ALA A 38 3.47 -46.86 2.14
C ALA A 38 4.60 -46.00 2.72
N ASP A 39 5.84 -46.47 2.55
CA ASP A 39 7.09 -45.76 2.87
C ASP A 39 7.45 -44.69 1.82
N GLU A 40 6.88 -44.68 0.62
CA GLU A 40 7.16 -43.65 -0.39
C GLU A 40 6.39 -42.32 -0.17
N LYS A 41 5.54 -42.25 0.84
CA LYS A 41 4.34 -41.41 0.75
C LYS A 41 4.22 -40.50 1.98
N HIS A 42 5.39 -40.15 2.53
CA HIS A 42 5.62 -39.24 3.68
C HIS A 42 6.49 -38.00 3.31
N LEU A 43 6.60 -37.67 2.01
CA LEU A 43 7.44 -36.59 1.48
C LEU A 43 6.68 -35.57 0.60
N ASP A 44 5.34 -35.49 0.70
CA ASP A 44 4.57 -34.46 0.00
C ASP A 44 4.69 -33.09 0.71
N MET A 45 5.01 -32.05 -0.06
CA MET A 45 5.09 -30.68 0.45
C MET A 45 3.70 -30.19 0.88
N PRO A 46 3.54 -29.61 2.08
CA PRO A 46 2.26 -29.07 2.51
C PRO A 46 1.81 -27.93 1.60
N LEU A 47 0.53 -27.95 1.22
CA LEU A 47 -0.13 -26.84 0.55
C LEU A 47 0.02 -25.54 1.36
N SER A 48 0.18 -24.42 0.63
CA SER A 48 0.29 -23.06 1.15
C SER A 48 -0.58 -22.81 2.39
N TRP A 49 0.04 -22.23 3.42
CA TRP A 49 -0.53 -21.98 4.74
C TRP A 49 -1.69 -20.97 4.77
N SER A 50 -1.83 -20.15 3.74
CA SER A 50 -2.90 -19.15 3.64
C SER A 50 -3.88 -19.53 2.53
N MET A 51 -5.19 -19.49 2.81
CA MET A 51 -6.16 -19.37 1.72
C MET A 51 -5.82 -18.13 0.90
N ARG A 52 -6.11 -18.11 -0.41
CA ARG A 52 -6.01 -16.88 -1.20
C ARG A 52 -6.78 -15.80 -0.45
N ILE A 53 -6.09 -14.74 -0.04
CA ILE A 53 -6.72 -13.62 0.66
C ILE A 53 -7.69 -13.00 -0.34
N ASN A 54 -8.98 -13.18 -0.10
CA ASN A 54 -10.02 -12.56 -0.91
C ASN A 54 -10.21 -11.14 -0.37
N ILE A 55 -9.60 -10.17 -1.04
CA ILE A 55 -9.83 -8.75 -0.76
C ILE A 55 -11.10 -8.38 -1.53
N PRO A 56 -12.26 -8.18 -0.86
CA PRO A 56 -13.47 -7.75 -1.54
C PRO A 56 -13.18 -6.42 -2.26
N HIS A 57 -13.69 -6.27 -3.48
CA HIS A 57 -13.57 -5.03 -4.24
C HIS A 57 -14.45 -3.99 -3.56
N ASP A 58 -13.85 -3.17 -2.70
CA ASP A 58 -14.48 -2.00 -2.10
C ASP A 58 -14.68 -0.94 -3.20
N ASP A 59 -15.71 -0.11 -3.11
CA ASP A 59 -16.13 0.87 -4.13
C ASP A 59 -15.12 2.03 -4.34
N GLY A 60 -13.87 1.83 -3.90
CA GLY A 60 -12.80 2.80 -4.01
C GLY A 60 -12.97 3.98 -3.06
N MET A 61 -13.80 3.87 -2.03
CA MET A 61 -13.99 4.90 -1.01
C MET A 61 -13.92 4.27 0.37
N LYS A 62 -13.13 4.86 1.26
CA LYS A 62 -12.99 4.43 2.65
C LYS A 62 -13.27 5.61 3.57
N VAL A 63 -14.17 5.42 4.53
CA VAL A 63 -14.50 6.43 5.55
C VAL A 63 -13.98 5.97 6.90
N THR A 64 -13.21 6.82 7.58
CA THR A 64 -12.67 6.56 8.91
C THR A 64 -13.07 7.68 9.86
N PHE A 65 -13.74 7.32 10.95
CA PHE A 65 -14.10 8.25 12.02
C PHE A 65 -13.04 8.23 13.13
N PHE A 66 -12.53 9.40 13.46
CA PHE A 66 -11.68 9.65 14.63
C PHE A 66 -12.42 10.56 15.61
N LYS A 67 -11.83 10.79 16.79
CA LYS A 67 -12.37 11.73 17.78
C LYS A 67 -12.52 13.12 17.14
N ARG A 68 -13.78 13.55 16.90
CA ARG A 68 -14.15 14.84 16.29
C ARG A 68 -13.59 15.06 14.88
N THR A 69 -13.33 14.00 14.12
CA THR A 69 -12.82 14.12 12.74
C THR A 69 -13.35 12.97 11.87
N CYS A 70 -13.83 13.29 10.68
CA CYS A 70 -14.18 12.32 9.64
C CYS A 70 -13.15 12.43 8.51
N VAL A 71 -12.58 11.29 8.11
CA VAL A 71 -11.64 11.20 6.98
C VAL A 71 -12.26 10.31 5.92
N GLU A 72 -12.49 10.88 4.74
CA GLU A 72 -12.95 10.18 3.53
C GLU A 72 -11.74 10.06 2.60
N GLU A 73 -11.32 8.83 2.29
CA GLU A 73 -10.23 8.51 1.37
C GLU A 73 -10.80 7.90 0.10
N PHE A 74 -10.41 8.42 -1.05
CA PHE A 74 -10.82 7.94 -2.35
C PHE A 74 -9.63 7.29 -3.04
N ALA A 75 -9.85 6.12 -3.65
CA ALA A 75 -8.85 5.46 -4.45
C ALA A 75 -8.50 6.36 -5.65
N PRO A 76 -7.21 6.41 -6.06
CA PRO A 76 -6.81 7.20 -7.20
C PRO A 76 -7.65 6.90 -8.44
N TYR A 77 -8.04 7.96 -9.16
CA TYR A 77 -8.80 7.87 -10.41
C TYR A 77 -10.25 7.35 -10.29
N VAL A 78 -10.79 7.20 -9.08
CA VAL A 78 -12.22 6.88 -8.86
C VAL A 78 -13.10 8.12 -8.90
N ALA A 79 -12.66 9.21 -8.29
CA ALA A 79 -13.40 10.47 -8.29
C ALA A 79 -13.16 11.26 -9.59
N ASP A 80 -14.26 11.70 -10.23
CA ASP A 80 -14.26 12.47 -11.49
C ASP A 80 -13.74 13.92 -11.34
N ASP A 81 -13.48 14.37 -10.11
CA ASP A 81 -13.03 15.72 -9.75
C ASP A 81 -11.56 15.76 -9.26
N GLY A 82 -10.90 14.59 -9.22
CA GLY A 82 -9.54 14.43 -8.72
C GLY A 82 -9.41 14.46 -7.19
N LEU A 83 -10.51 14.36 -6.44
CA LEU A 83 -10.48 14.29 -4.98
C LEU A 83 -9.88 12.97 -4.51
N LEU A 84 -8.88 13.05 -3.63
CA LEU A 84 -8.24 11.88 -3.00
C LEU A 84 -8.58 11.76 -1.52
N THR A 85 -8.71 12.89 -0.84
CA THR A 85 -8.96 12.88 0.59
C THR A 85 -9.77 14.09 0.98
N LYS A 86 -10.82 13.86 1.77
CA LYS A 86 -11.59 14.90 2.42
C LYS A 86 -11.57 14.68 3.92
N VAL A 87 -11.19 15.71 4.65
CA VAL A 87 -11.05 15.69 6.11
C VAL A 87 -11.96 16.75 6.71
N THR A 88 -12.98 16.31 7.43
CA THR A 88 -13.93 17.18 8.12
C THR A 88 -13.62 17.17 9.61
N ARG A 89 -13.41 18.35 10.21
CA ARG A 89 -13.14 18.53 11.65
C ARG A 89 -14.33 19.13 12.35
N PHE A 90 -14.65 18.62 13.53
CA PHE A 90 -15.85 18.99 14.27
C PHE A 90 -15.55 19.66 15.62
N GLY A 91 -16.44 20.56 16.04
CA GLY A 91 -16.44 21.28 17.31
C GLY A 91 -16.88 20.40 18.48
N ASP A 92 -17.70 19.41 18.18
CA ASP A 92 -18.40 18.55 19.11
C ASP A 92 -18.10 17.07 18.87
N PHE A 93 -18.45 16.22 19.85
CA PHE A 93 -18.28 14.77 19.75
C PHE A 93 -19.37 14.10 18.90
N GLU A 94 -20.52 14.75 18.74
CA GLU A 94 -21.64 14.29 17.92
C GLU A 94 -21.43 14.56 16.42
N CYS A 95 -20.31 15.22 16.05
CA CYS A 95 -19.98 15.60 14.67
C CYS A 95 -21.08 16.44 13.99
N THR A 96 -21.69 17.37 14.72
CA THR A 96 -22.73 18.27 14.19
C THR A 96 -22.20 19.68 13.89
N ASP A 97 -21.18 20.12 14.61
CA ASP A 97 -20.57 21.45 14.47
C ASP A 97 -19.33 21.37 13.59
N ILE A 98 -19.43 21.71 12.29
CA ILE A 98 -18.28 21.65 11.37
C ILE A 98 -17.39 22.87 11.60
N LEU A 99 -16.12 22.62 11.92
CA LEU A 99 -15.10 23.68 12.07
C LEU A 99 -14.34 23.93 10.77
N SER A 100 -13.90 22.86 10.12
CA SER A 100 -13.11 22.98 8.90
C SER A 100 -13.27 21.77 8.01
N VAL A 101 -13.29 21.99 6.70
CA VAL A 101 -13.21 20.95 5.69
C VAL A 101 -11.94 21.16 4.89
N GLU A 102 -11.09 20.14 4.84
CA GLU A 102 -9.88 20.12 4.02
C GLU A 102 -10.02 19.05 2.94
N GLU A 103 -9.88 19.46 1.69
CA GLU A 103 -9.93 18.59 0.51
C GLU A 103 -8.58 18.59 -0.18
N LYS A 104 -8.08 17.40 -0.50
CA LYS A 104 -6.83 17.19 -1.23
C LYS A 104 -7.11 16.55 -2.57
N TYR A 105 -6.45 17.09 -3.59
CA TYR A 105 -6.70 16.78 -4.97
C TYR A 105 -5.42 16.39 -5.69
N GLU A 106 -5.54 15.50 -6.67
CA GLU A 106 -4.45 15.13 -7.57
C GLU A 106 -4.97 15.10 -9.02
N ASN A 107 -4.04 15.23 -9.97
CA ASN A 107 -4.33 15.12 -11.42
C ASN A 107 -5.35 16.14 -11.96
N ARG A 108 -5.61 17.22 -11.22
CA ARG A 108 -6.44 18.33 -11.71
C ARG A 108 -5.71 19.18 -12.74
N ARG A 109 -6.46 19.58 -13.78
CA ARG A 109 -5.97 20.42 -14.88
C ARG A 109 -5.57 21.83 -14.45
N ASP A 110 -6.20 22.35 -13.41
CA ASP A 110 -5.94 23.68 -12.82
C ASP A 110 -4.84 23.63 -11.76
N LYS A 111 -4.26 22.45 -11.47
CA LYS A 111 -3.22 22.23 -10.47
C LYS A 111 -3.63 22.57 -9.03
N LEU A 112 -4.94 22.65 -8.75
CA LEU A 112 -5.42 22.71 -7.37
C LEU A 112 -4.98 21.43 -6.65
N ASN A 113 -4.23 21.59 -5.57
CA ASN A 113 -3.73 20.49 -4.73
C ASN A 113 -4.56 20.38 -3.46
N ARG A 114 -4.96 21.52 -2.88
CA ARG A 114 -5.62 21.56 -1.59
C ARG A 114 -6.61 22.70 -1.52
N SER A 115 -7.81 22.43 -1.01
CA SER A 115 -8.76 23.46 -0.60
C SER A 115 -9.09 23.29 0.88
N VAL A 116 -9.12 24.38 1.63
CA VAL A 116 -9.47 24.40 3.05
C VAL A 116 -10.57 25.43 3.25
N HIS A 117 -11.74 24.97 3.69
CA HIS A 117 -12.83 25.83 4.14
C HIS A 117 -12.82 25.86 5.67
N ASP A 118 -12.51 27.02 6.24
CA ASP A 118 -12.64 27.29 7.66
C ASP A 118 -14.01 27.95 7.92
N TYR A 119 -14.88 27.25 8.64
CA TYR A 119 -16.24 27.70 8.92
C TYR A 119 -16.29 28.72 10.06
N GLN A 120 -15.24 28.85 10.87
CA GLN A 120 -15.18 29.87 11.91
C GLN A 120 -14.94 31.26 11.31
N THR A 121 -14.02 31.34 10.35
CA THR A 121 -13.69 32.57 9.63
C THR A 121 -14.48 32.75 8.34
N ASN A 122 -15.19 31.71 7.89
CA ASN A 122 -15.89 31.63 6.60
C ASN A 122 -14.94 31.95 5.42
N MET A 123 -13.68 31.49 5.54
CA MET A 123 -12.65 31.67 4.55
C MET A 123 -12.40 30.36 3.79
N VAL A 124 -12.25 30.47 2.48
CA VAL A 124 -11.86 29.34 1.63
C VAL A 124 -10.46 29.60 1.09
N THR A 125 -9.51 28.72 1.41
CA THR A 125 -8.11 28.80 0.97
C THR A 125 -7.80 27.67 0.00
N ASP A 126 -7.59 28.03 -1.25
CA ASP A 126 -7.12 27.13 -2.30
C ASP A 126 -5.60 27.27 -2.46
N THR A 127 -4.91 26.13 -2.59
CA THR A 127 -3.47 26.03 -2.83
C THR A 127 -3.19 25.25 -4.11
N PHE A 128 -2.37 25.83 -4.97
CA PHE A 128 -2.03 25.32 -6.29
C PHE A 128 -0.57 24.88 -6.35
N ASN A 129 -0.31 23.84 -7.13
CA ASN A 129 1.05 23.47 -7.51
C ASN A 129 1.55 24.37 -8.63
N ALA A 130 2.85 24.65 -8.65
CA ALA A 130 3.47 25.44 -9.69
C ALA A 130 3.37 24.73 -11.04
N GLY A 131 3.01 25.48 -12.08
CA GLY A 131 3.15 25.06 -13.46
C GLY A 131 2.18 23.96 -13.94
N ARG A 132 1.62 24.24 -15.11
CA ARG A 132 1.34 23.20 -16.12
C ARG A 132 2.62 22.94 -16.91
N GLU A 133 3.26 21.79 -16.72
CA GLU A 133 4.44 21.37 -17.50
C GLU A 133 4.13 21.22 -19.01
N ASP A 134 2.86 21.09 -19.37
CA ASP A 134 2.32 20.85 -20.72
C ASP A 134 2.21 22.11 -21.61
N ARG A 135 2.56 23.31 -21.12
CA ARG A 135 2.54 24.52 -21.97
C ARG A 135 3.90 24.78 -22.62
N VAL A 136 3.88 25.01 -23.93
CA VAL A 136 5.04 25.46 -24.75
C VAL A 136 5.69 26.74 -24.19
N VAL A 137 4.94 27.55 -23.44
CA VAL A 137 5.40 28.78 -22.78
C VAL A 137 5.29 28.64 -21.27
N LYS A 138 6.42 28.76 -20.57
CA LYS A 138 6.50 28.78 -19.11
C LYS A 138 5.83 30.04 -18.57
N ILE A 139 4.85 29.90 -17.69
CA ILE A 139 4.19 31.02 -17.01
C ILE A 139 5.20 31.64 -16.02
N PRO A 140 5.39 32.97 -15.98
CA PRO A 140 6.20 33.61 -14.96
C PRO A 140 5.62 33.36 -13.55
N SER A 141 6.48 33.14 -12.55
CA SER A 141 6.00 32.93 -11.16
C SER A 141 5.15 34.10 -10.64
N SER A 142 5.33 35.30 -11.18
CA SER A 142 4.56 36.50 -10.86
C SER A 142 3.14 36.52 -11.44
N GLU A 143 2.82 35.59 -12.33
CA GLU A 143 1.49 35.38 -12.94
C GLU A 143 0.88 34.01 -12.54
N ASP A 144 1.68 33.11 -11.99
CA ASP A 144 1.26 31.76 -11.56
C ASP A 144 0.73 31.81 -10.11
N ILE A 145 -0.57 31.59 -9.92
CA ILE A 145 -1.25 31.72 -8.62
C ILE A 145 -0.89 30.51 -7.76
N ALA A 146 -0.28 30.76 -6.59
CA ALA A 146 0.09 29.71 -5.64
C ALA A 146 -1.02 29.47 -4.61
N THR A 147 -1.63 30.54 -4.14
CA THR A 147 -2.69 30.49 -3.13
C THR A 147 -3.74 31.55 -3.43
N ARG A 148 -5.00 31.16 -3.28
CA ARG A 148 -6.17 32.00 -3.44
C ARG A 148 -7.03 31.87 -2.20
N VAL A 149 -7.34 33.00 -1.56
CA VAL A 149 -8.15 33.05 -0.35
C VAL A 149 -9.39 33.86 -0.64
N PHE A 150 -10.56 33.25 -0.47
CA PHE A 150 -11.85 33.93 -0.53
C PHE A 150 -12.27 34.31 0.88
N GLU A 151 -12.33 35.62 1.15
CA GLU A 151 -12.90 36.15 2.37
C GLU A 151 -14.35 36.55 2.08
N ILE A 152 -15.28 35.70 2.50
CA ILE A 152 -16.68 35.82 2.08
C ILE A 152 -17.33 37.05 2.71
N VAL A 153 -17.01 37.34 3.97
CA VAL A 153 -17.59 38.45 4.76
C VAL A 153 -17.15 39.80 4.20
N ASP A 154 -15.84 39.99 4.02
CA ASP A 154 -15.28 41.26 3.54
C ASP A 154 -15.34 41.41 2.02
N ARG A 155 -15.83 40.36 1.33
CA ARG A 155 -15.98 40.32 -0.14
C ARG A 155 -14.65 40.46 -0.87
N GLU A 156 -13.56 40.07 -0.24
CA GLU A 156 -12.22 40.14 -0.82
C GLU A 156 -11.77 38.78 -1.37
N ILE A 157 -10.90 38.84 -2.38
CA ILE A 157 -10.18 37.69 -2.91
C ILE A 157 -8.71 38.03 -2.87
N HIS A 158 -7.95 37.32 -2.05
CA HIS A 158 -6.51 37.49 -1.93
C HIS A 158 -5.79 36.44 -2.77
N LEU A 159 -4.99 36.90 -3.71
CA LEU A 159 -4.09 36.09 -4.50
C LEU A 159 -2.67 36.31 -4.03
N LYS A 160 -1.95 35.21 -3.87
CA LYS A 160 -0.51 35.20 -3.71
C LYS A 160 0.08 34.27 -4.77
N TYR A 161 1.05 34.79 -5.49
CA TYR A 161 1.67 34.11 -6.62
C TYR A 161 2.88 33.28 -6.16
N HIS A 162 3.37 32.39 -7.02
CA HIS A 162 4.58 31.64 -6.73
C HIS A 162 5.81 32.55 -6.59
N TYR A 163 6.79 32.11 -5.81
CA TYR A 163 8.02 32.87 -5.63
C TYR A 163 8.81 32.93 -6.96
N GLY A 164 9.17 34.14 -7.36
CA GLY A 164 10.09 34.36 -8.47
C GLY A 164 11.52 33.93 -8.10
N LYS A 165 12.30 33.51 -9.10
CA LYS A 165 13.70 33.13 -8.89
C LYS A 165 14.49 34.33 -8.35
N GLY A 166 15.03 34.19 -7.13
CA GLY A 166 15.81 35.23 -6.47
C GLY A 166 14.99 36.24 -5.65
N ASN A 167 13.66 36.09 -5.59
CA ASN A 167 12.81 36.97 -4.79
C ASN A 167 12.65 36.44 -3.36
N VAL A 168 12.78 37.34 -2.37
CA VAL A 168 12.54 37.02 -0.94
C VAL A 168 11.04 37.05 -0.60
N THR A 169 10.26 37.82 -1.35
CA THR A 169 8.80 37.95 -1.18
C THR A 169 8.07 37.53 -2.45
N ALA A 170 6.83 37.07 -2.31
CA ALA A 170 5.95 36.76 -3.42
C ALA A 170 5.11 37.99 -3.79
N SER A 171 4.77 38.14 -5.07
CA SER A 171 3.77 39.12 -5.50
C SER A 171 2.40 38.77 -4.92
N THR A 172 1.55 39.77 -4.72
CA THR A 172 0.19 39.61 -4.22
C THR A 172 -0.79 40.52 -4.97
N ARG A 173 -2.05 40.12 -5.00
CA ARG A 173 -3.15 40.87 -5.62
C ARG A 173 -4.41 40.63 -4.82
N THR A 174 -5.07 41.70 -4.39
CA THR A 174 -6.40 41.63 -3.79
C THR A 174 -7.43 42.17 -4.78
N PHE A 175 -8.57 41.50 -4.86
CA PHE A 175 -9.76 41.99 -5.55
C PHE A 175 -10.89 42.18 -4.56
N ILE A 176 -11.61 43.29 -4.69
CA ILE A 176 -12.80 43.60 -3.90
C ILE A 176 -14.01 43.30 -4.79
N LYS A 177 -14.83 42.31 -4.42
CA LYS A 177 -16.03 41.96 -5.17
C LYS A 177 -17.11 43.03 -4.97
N PRO A 178 -17.65 43.61 -6.05
CA PRO A 178 -18.85 44.43 -5.99
C PRO A 178 -20.02 43.71 -5.31
N PRO A 179 -21.04 44.47 -4.85
CA PRO A 179 -22.29 43.88 -4.39
C PRO A 179 -22.88 42.93 -5.44
N LEU A 180 -23.52 41.85 -4.99
CA LEU A 180 -24.05 40.79 -5.86
C LEU A 180 -24.97 41.33 -6.98
N ALA A 181 -25.68 42.44 -6.73
CA ALA A 181 -26.54 43.11 -7.72
C ALA A 181 -25.77 43.70 -8.93
N GLU A 182 -24.48 44.01 -8.77
CA GLU A 182 -23.61 44.59 -9.80
C GLU A 182 -22.71 43.54 -10.48
N MET A 183 -22.79 42.29 -10.03
CA MET A 183 -21.97 41.15 -10.46
C MET A 183 -22.53 40.43 -11.72
N GLY A 184 -23.28 41.13 -12.58
CA GLY A 184 -23.86 40.57 -13.81
C GLY A 184 -22.97 40.78 -15.06
N GLU A 185 -23.55 40.55 -16.25
CA GLU A 185 -22.90 40.83 -17.55
C GLU A 185 -22.51 42.31 -17.75
N GLY A 186 -23.03 43.22 -16.91
CA GLY A 186 -22.70 44.65 -16.89
C GLY A 186 -21.65 45.08 -15.86
N MET A 187 -20.92 44.15 -15.23
CA MET A 187 -19.93 44.49 -14.19
C MET A 187 -18.87 45.46 -14.73
N VAL A 188 -18.85 46.69 -14.19
CA VAL A 188 -17.84 47.70 -14.53
C VAL A 188 -16.65 47.55 -13.59
N PHE A 189 -15.52 47.10 -14.12
CA PHE A 189 -14.28 47.02 -13.37
C PHE A 189 -13.65 48.39 -13.22
N LYS A 190 -13.55 48.85 -11.97
CA LYS A 190 -12.90 50.10 -11.61
C LYS A 190 -11.52 49.80 -11.04
N PRO A 191 -10.48 50.58 -11.36
CA PRO A 191 -9.12 50.36 -10.85
C PRO A 191 -9.03 50.27 -9.32
N GLU A 192 -9.95 50.90 -8.60
CA GLU A 192 -10.03 50.91 -7.14
C GLU A 192 -10.51 49.58 -6.54
N LEU A 193 -11.08 48.68 -7.36
CA LEU A 193 -11.51 47.34 -6.94
C LEU A 193 -10.35 46.34 -6.84
N THR A 194 -9.12 46.80 -7.07
CA THR A 194 -7.94 45.96 -6.91
C THR A 194 -6.72 46.74 -6.45
N TYR A 195 -5.93 46.09 -5.62
CA TYR A 195 -4.61 46.56 -5.23
C TYR A 195 -3.67 45.38 -5.09
N GLY A 196 -2.35 45.62 -5.08
CA GLY A 196 -1.41 44.51 -5.02
C GLY A 196 0.03 44.96 -5.01
N TYR A 197 0.89 44.01 -4.63
CA TYR A 197 2.33 44.18 -4.54
C TYR A 197 3.02 43.33 -5.60
N GLN A 198 4.07 43.87 -6.21
CA GLN A 198 4.90 43.17 -7.19
C GLN A 198 6.32 43.08 -6.66
N ALA A 199 6.83 41.86 -6.51
CA ALA A 199 8.14 41.63 -5.90
C ALA A 199 9.31 42.03 -6.81
N GLU A 200 9.10 42.06 -8.13
CA GLU A 200 10.12 42.41 -9.11
C GLU A 200 10.36 43.92 -9.16
N ILE A 201 11.61 44.33 -8.96
CA ILE A 201 12.01 45.74 -8.99
C ILE A 201 11.95 46.25 -10.44
N GLY A 202 11.21 47.35 -10.66
CA GLY A 202 11.09 47.99 -11.97
C GLY A 202 10.08 47.31 -12.92
N ALA A 203 9.30 46.35 -12.42
CA ALA A 203 8.25 45.73 -13.20
C ALA A 203 7.16 46.73 -13.60
N LYS A 204 6.65 46.58 -14.83
CA LYS A 204 5.58 47.44 -15.33
C LYS A 204 4.27 47.09 -14.61
N PRO A 205 3.43 48.09 -14.28
CA PRO A 205 2.13 47.81 -13.70
C PRO A 205 1.30 46.95 -14.68
N PRO A 206 0.49 46.01 -14.16
CA PRO A 206 -0.35 45.17 -14.99
C PRO A 206 -1.36 46.01 -15.78
N ARG A 207 -1.68 45.55 -17.00
CA ARG A 207 -2.65 46.23 -17.85
C ARG A 207 -4.05 46.14 -17.22
N GLN A 208 -4.83 47.21 -17.32
CA GLN A 208 -6.22 47.23 -16.81
C GLN A 208 -7.08 46.09 -17.38
N LEU A 209 -6.94 45.78 -18.67
CA LEU A 209 -7.63 44.64 -19.29
C LEU A 209 -7.26 43.29 -18.66
N ALA A 210 -5.98 43.09 -18.30
CA ALA A 210 -5.53 41.84 -17.67
C ALA A 210 -6.08 41.71 -16.25
N LEU A 211 -6.10 42.82 -15.48
CA LEU A 211 -6.72 42.86 -14.16
C LEU A 211 -8.23 42.60 -14.22
N PHE A 212 -8.92 43.16 -15.21
CA PHE A 212 -10.35 42.93 -15.42
C PHE A 212 -10.66 41.46 -15.70
N LEU A 213 -9.94 40.85 -16.66
CA LEU A 213 -10.14 39.44 -17.01
C LEU A 213 -9.87 38.53 -15.81
N LEU A 214 -8.79 38.79 -15.06
CA LEU A 214 -8.47 38.04 -13.85
C LEU A 214 -9.53 38.23 -12.76
N ALA A 215 -10.01 39.45 -12.52
CA ALA A 215 -11.08 39.72 -11.56
C ALA A 215 -12.37 38.99 -11.93
N HIS A 216 -12.73 38.98 -13.22
CA HIS A 216 -13.90 38.29 -13.73
C HIS A 216 -13.77 36.76 -13.56
N GLU A 217 -12.61 36.19 -13.91
CA GLU A 217 -12.31 34.77 -13.73
C GLU A 217 -12.40 34.33 -12.25
N MET A 218 -11.88 35.16 -11.33
CA MET A 218 -11.93 34.88 -9.89
C MET A 218 -13.33 35.08 -9.28
N ALA A 219 -14.12 36.01 -9.83
CA ALA A 219 -15.47 36.31 -9.37
C ALA A 219 -16.52 35.30 -9.84
N PHE A 220 -16.35 34.79 -11.06
CA PHE A 220 -17.26 33.82 -11.68
C PHE A 220 -16.45 32.63 -12.20
N PRO A 221 -16.01 31.72 -11.32
CA PRO A 221 -15.38 30.49 -11.77
C PRO A 221 -16.44 29.63 -12.49
N LYS A 222 -16.58 29.83 -13.81
CA LYS A 222 -17.39 28.98 -14.68
C LYS A 222 -16.58 27.76 -15.04
N LEU A 223 -17.11 26.58 -14.72
CA LEU A 223 -16.53 25.32 -15.14
C LEU A 223 -16.99 25.01 -16.58
N ASP A 224 -16.38 25.65 -17.58
CA ASP A 224 -16.77 25.45 -19.00
C ASP A 224 -16.29 24.11 -19.56
N VAL A 225 -15.28 23.51 -18.93
CA VAL A 225 -14.75 22.18 -19.26
C VAL A 225 -14.55 21.44 -17.95
N SER A 226 -14.87 20.14 -17.91
CA SER A 226 -14.54 19.31 -16.74
C SER A 226 -13.07 19.54 -16.35
N LEU A 227 -12.83 19.77 -15.06
CA LEU A 227 -11.51 19.94 -14.44
C LEU A 227 -10.61 18.71 -14.63
N PHE A 228 -11.18 17.65 -15.18
CA PHE A 228 -10.65 16.31 -15.23
C PHE A 228 -10.66 15.77 -16.65
N ASN A 229 -9.57 15.10 -17.04
CA ASN A 229 -9.45 14.44 -18.33
C ASN A 229 -9.88 12.98 -18.19
N LYS A 230 -11.15 12.69 -18.49
CA LYS A 230 -11.72 11.33 -18.36
C LYS A 230 -10.92 10.27 -19.12
N GLU A 231 -10.32 10.62 -20.26
CA GLU A 231 -9.56 9.70 -21.11
C GLU A 231 -8.20 9.34 -20.50
N GLN A 232 -7.43 10.35 -20.06
CA GLN A 232 -6.18 10.11 -19.31
C GLN A 232 -6.43 9.28 -18.05
N ASN A 233 -7.54 9.54 -17.36
CA ASN A 233 -7.91 8.78 -16.18
C ASN A 233 -8.20 7.31 -16.45
N LEU A 234 -8.81 7.01 -17.60
CA LEU A 234 -9.01 5.64 -18.03
C LEU A 234 -7.66 4.97 -18.30
N ASP A 235 -6.76 5.62 -19.02
CA ASP A 235 -5.41 5.10 -19.29
C ASP A 235 -4.61 4.88 -18.00
N TYR A 236 -4.67 5.83 -17.05
CA TYR A 236 -4.03 5.68 -15.75
C TYR A 236 -4.65 4.56 -14.92
N ARG A 237 -5.98 4.43 -14.93
CA ARG A 237 -6.68 3.33 -14.25
C ARG A 237 -6.31 1.99 -14.85
N LEU A 238 -6.26 1.89 -16.18
CA LEU A 238 -5.82 0.70 -16.91
C LEU A 238 -4.37 0.36 -16.54
N GLY A 239 -3.46 1.33 -16.58
CA GLY A 239 -2.06 1.11 -16.18
C GLY A 239 -1.88 0.75 -14.70
N MET A 240 -2.75 1.23 -13.82
CA MET A 240 -2.80 0.82 -12.41
C MET A 240 -3.21 -0.65 -12.27
N LEU A 241 -4.30 -1.04 -12.95
CA LEU A 241 -4.80 -2.42 -12.95
C LEU A 241 -3.77 -3.40 -13.55
N GLU A 242 -3.09 -3.01 -14.64
CA GLU A 242 -2.01 -3.81 -15.24
C GLU A 242 -0.84 -4.03 -14.27
N LYS A 243 -0.40 -2.98 -13.55
CA LYS A 243 0.65 -3.10 -12.54
C LYS A 243 0.23 -4.00 -11.38
N GLU A 244 -1.02 -3.90 -10.94
CA GLU A 244 -1.56 -4.75 -9.88
C GLU A 244 -1.61 -6.21 -10.33
N GLU A 245 -2.04 -6.48 -11.56
CA GLU A 245 -2.03 -7.82 -12.14
C GLU A 245 -0.61 -8.38 -12.26
N GLN A 246 0.36 -7.59 -12.72
CA GLN A 246 1.77 -7.99 -12.75
C GLN A 246 2.31 -8.32 -11.36
N GLN A 247 1.99 -7.53 -10.34
CA GLN A 247 2.40 -7.80 -8.96
C GLN A 247 1.74 -9.07 -8.41
N ARG A 248 0.45 -9.30 -8.72
CA ARG A 248 -0.24 -10.54 -8.35
C ARG A 248 0.41 -11.75 -9.02
N MET A 249 0.69 -11.67 -10.31
CA MET A 249 1.40 -12.73 -11.03
C MET A 249 2.80 -12.97 -10.48
N TYR A 250 3.54 -11.92 -10.10
CA TYR A 250 4.85 -12.07 -9.48
C TYR A 250 4.76 -12.79 -8.13
N LYS A 251 3.84 -12.39 -7.25
CA LYS A 251 3.60 -13.05 -5.95
C LYS A 251 3.12 -14.48 -6.11
N GLU A 252 2.27 -14.74 -7.11
CA GLU A 252 1.80 -16.10 -7.41
C GLU A 252 2.96 -16.98 -7.88
N LYS A 253 3.86 -16.45 -8.74
CA LYS A 253 5.10 -17.14 -9.11
C LYS A 253 6.02 -17.40 -7.92
N GLU A 254 6.23 -16.44 -7.02
CA GLU A 254 7.03 -16.65 -5.80
C GLU A 254 6.46 -17.76 -4.90
N VAL A 255 5.13 -17.92 -4.86
CA VAL A 255 4.47 -18.98 -4.08
C VAL A 255 4.48 -20.34 -4.81
N GLU A 256 4.41 -20.32 -6.15
CA GLU A 256 4.46 -21.53 -6.99
C GLU A 256 5.87 -22.07 -7.22
N GLU A 257 6.92 -21.27 -6.95
CA GLU A 257 8.30 -21.75 -6.97
C GLU A 257 8.48 -22.86 -5.92
N GLU A 258 8.68 -24.09 -6.41
CA GLU A 258 8.95 -25.26 -5.56
C GLU A 258 10.19 -24.99 -4.69
N ILE A 259 10.02 -25.06 -3.37
CA ILE A 259 11.10 -24.83 -2.40
C ILE A 259 12.11 -25.97 -2.52
N ASP A 260 13.28 -25.70 -3.10
CA ASP A 260 14.38 -26.67 -3.15
C ASP A 260 15.02 -26.83 -1.76
N TYR A 261 14.60 -27.85 -1.02
CA TYR A 261 15.11 -28.20 0.30
C TYR A 261 16.61 -28.56 0.30
N LEU A 262 17.16 -28.99 -0.83
CA LEU A 262 18.58 -29.32 -0.97
C LEU A 262 19.42 -28.11 -1.37
N ALA A 263 18.83 -27.05 -1.91
CA ALA A 263 19.53 -25.84 -2.35
C ALA A 263 20.52 -25.28 -1.31
N PRO A 264 20.21 -25.18 0.00
CA PRO A 264 21.15 -24.68 1.00
C PRO A 264 22.37 -25.60 1.17
N TYR A 265 22.19 -26.92 1.05
CA TYR A 265 23.27 -27.90 1.17
C TYR A 265 24.11 -27.95 -0.11
N LEU A 266 23.48 -27.79 -1.28
CA LEU A 266 24.16 -27.66 -2.57
C LEU A 266 24.95 -26.34 -2.66
N ALA A 267 24.42 -25.25 -2.10
CA ALA A 267 25.09 -23.95 -2.02
C ALA A 267 26.39 -24.03 -1.20
N ARG A 268 26.38 -24.73 -0.06
CA ARG A 268 27.58 -25.00 0.76
C ARG A 268 28.67 -25.73 -0.02
N MET A 269 28.30 -26.48 -1.06
CA MET A 269 29.22 -27.19 -1.95
C MET A 269 29.56 -26.41 -3.23
N GLY A 270 29.07 -25.17 -3.39
CA GLY A 270 29.32 -24.31 -4.55
C GLY A 270 28.45 -24.60 -5.76
N HIS A 271 27.22 -25.11 -5.56
CA HIS A 271 26.28 -25.49 -6.62
C HIS A 271 26.90 -26.38 -7.72
N PRO A 272 27.47 -27.54 -7.35
CA PRO A 272 28.08 -28.43 -8.34
C PRO A 272 27.01 -28.97 -9.29
N SER A 273 27.22 -28.83 -10.60
CA SER A 273 26.37 -29.42 -11.64
C SER A 273 26.50 -30.95 -11.76
N VAL A 274 27.42 -31.56 -10.99
CA VAL A 274 27.69 -33.00 -10.98
C VAL A 274 28.13 -33.40 -9.56
N LEU A 275 27.33 -34.20 -8.84
CA LEU A 275 27.71 -34.72 -7.52
C LEU A 275 28.43 -36.06 -7.66
N SER A 276 29.45 -36.30 -6.83
CA SER A 276 29.97 -37.66 -6.62
C SER A 276 29.04 -38.39 -5.64
N TYR A 277 29.05 -39.72 -5.68
CA TYR A 277 28.22 -40.54 -4.78
C TYR A 277 28.43 -40.17 -3.30
N GLN A 278 29.69 -39.94 -2.89
CA GLN A 278 30.02 -39.52 -1.52
C GLN A 278 29.44 -38.14 -1.18
N LYS A 279 29.56 -37.15 -2.07
CA LYS A 279 29.01 -35.81 -1.84
C LYS A 279 27.47 -35.81 -1.78
N ALA A 280 26.82 -36.67 -2.55
CA ALA A 280 25.37 -36.86 -2.48
C ALA A 280 24.95 -37.50 -1.15
N LEU A 281 25.72 -38.49 -0.68
CA LEU A 281 25.54 -39.14 0.61
C LEU A 281 25.69 -38.15 1.77
N ASP A 282 26.70 -37.29 1.72
CA ASP A 282 26.95 -36.24 2.70
C ASP A 282 25.80 -35.23 2.73
N CYS A 283 25.33 -34.80 1.57
CA CYS A 283 24.16 -33.91 1.44
C CYS A 283 22.92 -34.54 2.09
N LYS A 284 22.64 -35.81 1.79
CA LYS A 284 21.54 -36.58 2.37
C LYS A 284 21.66 -36.66 3.90
N TYR A 285 22.81 -37.05 4.43
CA TYR A 285 22.98 -37.20 5.88
C TYR A 285 22.93 -35.86 6.62
N ASN A 286 23.45 -34.78 6.03
CA ASN A 286 23.34 -33.45 6.61
C ASN A 286 21.88 -32.98 6.68
N CYS A 287 21.13 -33.15 5.60
CA CYS A 287 19.70 -32.83 5.56
C CYS A 287 18.91 -33.65 6.60
N LEU A 288 19.15 -34.97 6.67
CA LEU A 288 18.49 -35.84 7.65
C LEU A 288 18.87 -35.51 9.09
N ASN A 289 20.13 -35.14 9.35
CA ASN A 289 20.57 -34.76 10.69
C ASN A 289 19.94 -33.44 11.14
N ASP A 290 19.84 -32.45 10.26
CA ASP A 290 19.20 -31.17 10.58
C ASP A 290 17.68 -31.37 10.78
N PHE A 291 17.05 -32.26 10.00
CA PHE A 291 15.66 -32.67 10.24
C PHE A 291 15.47 -33.35 11.60
N LYS A 292 16.37 -34.28 11.98
CA LYS A 292 16.34 -34.92 13.29
C LYS A 292 16.50 -33.92 14.44
N LYS A 293 17.42 -32.96 14.32
CA LYS A 293 17.59 -31.89 15.31
C LYS A 293 16.31 -31.07 15.47
N LEU A 294 15.67 -30.71 14.36
CA LEU A 294 14.40 -29.97 14.38
C LEU A 294 13.31 -30.74 15.14
N LEU A 295 13.19 -32.06 14.92
CA LEU A 295 12.23 -32.89 15.65
C LEU A 295 12.52 -32.93 17.16
N VAL A 296 13.79 -33.04 17.53
CA VAL A 296 14.22 -33.02 18.94
C VAL A 296 13.95 -31.66 19.57
N GLU A 297 14.29 -30.57 18.90
CA GLU A 297 14.01 -29.21 19.37
C GLU A 297 12.50 -28.99 19.57
N ARG A 298 11.67 -29.49 18.66
CA ARG A 298 10.21 -29.43 18.79
C ARG A 298 9.69 -30.20 20.00
N ALA A 299 10.22 -31.42 20.25
CA ALA A 299 9.86 -32.19 21.44
C ALA A 299 10.31 -31.49 22.73
N ASN A 300 11.51 -30.92 22.73
CA ASN A 300 12.04 -30.16 23.85
C ASN A 300 11.20 -28.90 24.14
N GLN A 301 10.66 -28.23 23.13
CA GLN A 301 9.79 -27.06 23.32
C GLN A 301 8.51 -27.41 24.11
N THR A 302 7.89 -28.55 23.83
CA THR A 302 6.71 -29.00 24.59
C THR A 302 7.06 -29.32 26.05
N GLU A 303 8.21 -29.96 26.30
CA GLU A 303 8.68 -30.23 27.67
C GLU A 303 9.03 -28.94 28.43
N GLN A 304 9.68 -27.98 27.77
CA GLN A 304 10.03 -26.69 28.34
C GLN A 304 8.80 -25.88 28.73
N LEU A 305 7.75 -25.87 27.89
CA LEU A 305 6.49 -25.21 28.20
C LEU A 305 5.86 -25.83 29.46
N GLN A 306 5.81 -27.16 29.53
CA GLN A 306 5.26 -27.87 30.69
C GLN A 306 6.05 -27.56 31.97
N ALA A 307 7.39 -27.54 31.88
CA ALA A 307 8.26 -27.21 33.00
C ALA A 307 8.06 -25.78 33.50
N LYS A 308 7.93 -24.80 32.60
CA LYS A 308 7.66 -23.40 32.94
C LYS A 308 6.27 -23.20 33.54
N GLN A 309 5.25 -23.92 33.06
CA GLN A 309 3.91 -23.94 33.67
C GLN A 309 3.92 -24.50 35.09
N ASN A 310 4.63 -25.61 35.30
CA ASN A 310 4.79 -26.21 36.63
C ASN A 310 5.57 -25.29 37.59
N TRP A 311 6.62 -24.61 37.10
CA TRP A 311 7.39 -23.65 37.88
C TRP A 311 6.51 -22.49 38.37
N TYR A 312 5.67 -21.93 37.50
CA TYR A 312 4.75 -20.86 37.87
C TYR A 312 3.72 -21.31 38.90
N ALA A 313 3.13 -22.50 38.72
CA ALA A 313 2.16 -23.05 39.69
C ALA A 313 2.74 -23.15 41.12
N LEU A 314 4.04 -23.40 41.25
CA LEU A 314 4.73 -23.50 42.54
C LEU A 314 5.23 -22.16 43.11
N ASN A 315 5.51 -21.18 42.26
CA ASN A 315 6.20 -19.95 42.66
C ASN A 315 5.35 -18.67 42.54
N HIS A 316 4.14 -18.73 41.99
CA HIS A 316 3.30 -17.54 41.72
C HIS A 316 3.09 -16.61 42.93
N ASP A 317 2.98 -17.15 44.14
CA ASP A 317 2.83 -16.35 45.37
C ASP A 317 4.04 -15.47 45.71
N ASN A 318 5.21 -15.75 45.11
CA ASN A 318 6.48 -15.08 45.40
C ASN A 318 7.01 -14.23 44.23
N LEU A 319 6.26 -14.09 43.14
CA LEU A 319 6.70 -13.30 41.97
C LEU A 319 6.35 -11.81 42.12
N LEU A 320 7.25 -10.95 41.64
CA LEU A 320 6.97 -9.53 41.43
C LEU A 320 6.14 -9.35 40.15
N ALA A 321 5.37 -8.26 40.07
CA ALA A 321 4.50 -7.98 38.91
C ALA A 321 5.27 -7.86 37.57
N GLU A 322 6.51 -7.38 37.59
CA GLU A 322 7.36 -7.32 36.38
C GLU A 322 7.82 -8.72 35.93
N GLU A 323 8.15 -9.59 36.88
CA GLU A 323 8.57 -10.97 36.62
C GLU A 323 7.38 -11.82 36.13
N GLU A 324 6.20 -11.56 36.66
CA GLU A 324 4.94 -12.18 36.22
C GLU A 324 4.58 -11.77 34.77
N SER A 325 4.77 -10.49 34.40
CA SER A 325 4.53 -10.02 33.04
C SER A 325 5.47 -10.67 32.02
N LEU A 326 6.76 -10.79 32.33
CA LEU A 326 7.75 -11.44 31.45
C LEU A 326 7.43 -12.93 31.25
N TYR A 327 7.02 -13.61 32.33
CA TYR A 327 6.57 -14.99 32.25
C TYR A 327 5.39 -15.16 31.27
N PHE A 328 4.36 -14.32 31.38
CA PHE A 328 3.20 -14.42 30.50
C PHE A 328 3.53 -14.11 29.03
N GLU A 329 4.43 -13.17 28.78
CA GLU A 329 4.92 -12.88 27.41
C GLU A 329 5.59 -14.12 26.80
N GLU A 330 6.54 -14.73 27.51
CA GLU A 330 7.24 -15.93 27.04
C GLU A 330 6.30 -17.13 26.84
N ILE A 331 5.33 -17.33 27.74
CA ILE A 331 4.32 -18.40 27.63
C ILE A 331 3.42 -18.16 26.42
N ASN A 332 2.96 -16.94 26.21
CA ASN A 332 2.11 -16.59 25.07
C ASN A 332 2.85 -16.82 23.75
N GLU A 333 4.13 -16.49 23.68
CA GLU A 333 4.96 -16.75 22.51
C GLU A 333 5.11 -18.26 22.24
N MET A 334 5.45 -19.04 23.27
CA MET A 334 5.59 -20.51 23.14
C MET A 334 4.27 -21.17 22.72
N ILE A 335 3.14 -20.76 23.30
CA ILE A 335 1.80 -21.27 22.95
C ILE A 335 1.44 -20.89 21.50
N ALA A 336 1.70 -19.65 21.08
CA ALA A 336 1.45 -19.22 19.71
C ALA A 336 2.26 -20.05 18.70
N ASN A 337 3.52 -20.34 19.01
CA ASN A 337 4.39 -21.19 18.20
C ASN A 337 3.84 -22.63 18.11
N LEU A 338 3.48 -23.25 19.23
CA LEU A 338 2.92 -24.60 19.24
C LEU A 338 1.58 -24.69 18.51
N ARG A 339 0.68 -23.72 18.72
CA ARG A 339 -0.61 -23.66 18.03
C ARG A 339 -0.43 -23.51 16.53
N THR A 340 0.55 -22.72 16.11
CA THR A 340 0.92 -22.59 14.69
C THR A 340 1.38 -23.94 14.14
N LEU A 341 2.24 -24.66 14.85
CA LEU A 341 2.71 -25.99 14.45
C LEU A 341 1.58 -27.05 14.42
N GLU A 342 0.64 -27.00 15.36
CA GLU A 342 -0.51 -27.90 15.42
C GLU A 342 -1.48 -27.67 14.26
N ILE A 343 -1.81 -26.42 13.96
CA ILE A 343 -2.63 -26.08 12.80
C ILE A 343 -1.90 -26.53 11.50
N ARG A 344 -0.56 -26.47 11.44
CA ARG A 344 0.28 -26.96 10.30
C ARG A 344 0.11 -28.45 10.13
N LEU A 345 0.18 -29.19 11.23
CA LEU A 345 0.00 -30.62 11.23
C LEU A 345 -1.42 -31.03 10.81
N ASN A 346 -2.45 -30.39 11.36
CA ASN A 346 -3.85 -30.72 11.03
C ASN A 346 -4.19 -30.39 9.58
N ARG A 347 -3.78 -29.21 9.08
CA ARG A 347 -3.99 -28.84 7.69
C ARG A 347 -3.26 -29.76 6.71
N HIS A 348 -2.06 -30.24 7.05
CA HIS A 348 -1.39 -31.27 6.26
C HIS A 348 -2.20 -32.57 6.24
N LYS A 349 -2.76 -33.01 7.37
CA LYS A 349 -3.62 -34.20 7.41
C LYS A 349 -4.89 -34.03 6.56
N ASP A 350 -5.49 -32.83 6.56
CA ASP A 350 -6.72 -32.54 5.83
C ASP A 350 -6.50 -32.39 4.32
N LEU A 351 -5.36 -31.84 3.92
CA LEU A 351 -5.01 -31.55 2.52
C LEU A 351 -4.20 -32.67 1.85
N SER A 352 -3.65 -33.59 2.64
CA SER A 352 -3.13 -34.86 2.13
C SER A 352 -4.35 -35.68 1.69
N PRO A 353 -4.51 -35.98 0.38
CA PRO A 353 -5.61 -36.82 -0.06
C PRO A 353 -5.55 -38.13 0.72
N LEU A 354 -6.66 -38.44 1.40
CA LEU A 354 -6.88 -39.72 2.06
C LEU A 354 -6.29 -40.84 1.19
N ARG A 355 -5.28 -41.50 1.73
CA ARG A 355 -4.79 -42.77 1.22
C ARG A 355 -5.86 -43.84 1.33
#